data_AF-A0A821RKT9-F1
#
_entry.id   AF-A0A821RKT9-F1
#
_cell.length_a   1.000
_cell.length_b   1.000
_cell.length_c   1.000
_cell.angle_alpha   90.00
_cell.angle_beta   90.00
_cell.angle_gamma   90.00
#
_symmetry.space_group_name_H-M   'P 1'
#
loop_
_entity.id
_entity.type
_entity.pdbx_description
1 polymer ?
#
loop_
_entity_poly.entity_id
_entity_poly.type
_entity_poly.pdbx_seq_one_letter_code
_entity_poly.pdbx_strand_id
1 'polypeptide(L)'
;MFLKVLLTLGLININLYGIYAMTADQKAMIHAHFEKIGAECIKEHQISVDDIKNLRAKKLPTGENAPCFLSCVLKKIGVMDDKGMLQKESALELAKKVFNDDEELKMLEDYLHSCSHINGESVSDGEKGCERAILAYKCMSDNASQFGLEM
;
A
#
# COMPACT_ATOMS: atom_id res chain seq x y z
N MET A 1 5.35 12.86 21.41
CA MET A 1 5.36 13.16 22.85
C MET A 1 4.35 14.24 23.27
N PHE A 2 3.18 14.41 22.61
CA PHE A 2 2.16 15.37 23.06
C PHE A 2 0.72 14.95 22.70
N LEU A 3 0.37 13.68 22.95
CA LEU A 3 -1.05 13.28 23.07
C LEU A 3 -1.22 12.04 23.97
N LYS A 4 -0.51 12.03 25.11
CA LYS A 4 -0.82 11.14 26.25
C LYS A 4 -1.68 11.84 27.32
N VAL A 5 -2.15 13.06 27.06
CA VAL A 5 -2.93 13.87 28.00
C VAL A 5 -4.34 14.01 27.45
N LEU A 6 -5.21 13.06 27.81
CA LEU A 6 -6.66 13.22 28.01
C LEU A 6 -7.24 11.87 28.45
N LEU A 7 -6.67 11.31 29.52
CA LEU A 7 -7.29 10.27 30.34
C LEU A 7 -7.90 10.94 31.56
N THR A 8 -9.12 11.47 31.44
CA THR A 8 -9.98 11.69 32.61
C THR A 8 -11.45 11.66 32.20
N LEU A 9 -12.15 10.65 32.76
CA LEU A 9 -13.59 10.54 33.02
C LEU A 9 -14.46 9.85 31.94
N GLY A 10 -14.70 8.55 32.14
CA GLY A 10 -15.98 7.92 31.85
C GLY A 10 -15.97 6.82 30.79
N LEU A 11 -15.85 5.56 31.24
CA LEU A 11 -16.41 4.34 30.63
C LEU A 11 -16.59 4.34 29.10
N ILE A 12 -15.50 4.16 28.36
CA ILE A 12 -15.57 3.54 27.04
C ILE A 12 -14.49 2.47 27.03
N ASN A 13 -14.88 1.22 26.77
CA ASN A 13 -13.97 0.19 26.30
C ASN A 13 -13.43 0.65 24.95
N ILE A 14 -12.49 1.60 24.97
CA ILE A 14 -11.70 1.91 23.80
C ILE A 14 -10.80 0.69 23.69
N ASN A 15 -11.18 -0.24 22.80
CA ASN A 15 -10.19 -1.13 22.22
C ASN A 15 -9.07 -0.19 21.76
N LEU A 16 -7.97 -0.15 22.49
CA LEU A 16 -6.72 0.47 22.04
C LEU A 16 -6.21 -0.41 20.89
N TYR A 17 -6.89 -0.37 19.75
CA TYR A 17 -6.20 -0.55 18.49
C TYR A 17 -5.35 0.71 18.37
N GLY A 18 -4.10 0.63 18.83
CA GLY A 18 -3.14 1.70 18.66
C GLY A 18 -3.11 2.07 17.19
N ILE A 19 -3.47 3.31 16.87
CA ILE A 19 -3.29 3.82 15.52
C ILE A 19 -1.78 3.91 15.32
N TYR A 20 -1.21 3.07 14.46
CA TYR A 20 0.18 3.17 14.02
C TYR A 20 0.32 4.42 13.15
N ALA A 21 0.39 5.57 13.82
CA ALA A 21 0.54 6.85 13.16
C ALA A 21 2.00 7.01 12.72
N MET A 22 2.27 6.76 11.44
CA MET A 22 3.57 7.05 10.83
C MET A 22 3.97 8.51 11.11
N THR A 23 5.24 8.72 11.42
CA THR A 23 5.82 10.06 11.57
C THR A 23 5.73 10.84 10.25
N ALA A 24 5.81 12.17 10.34
CA ALA A 24 5.83 13.03 9.15
C ALA A 24 7.00 12.69 8.22
N ASP A 25 8.17 12.36 8.79
CA ASP A 25 9.37 11.99 8.03
C ASP A 25 9.18 10.66 7.31
N GLN A 26 8.62 9.64 7.97
CA GLN A 26 8.28 8.37 7.33
C GLN A 26 7.28 8.58 6.18
N LYS A 27 6.21 9.36 6.41
CA LYS A 27 5.23 9.71 5.37
C LYS A 27 5.90 10.41 4.18
N ALA A 28 6.81 11.34 4.42
CA ALA A 28 7.54 12.05 3.38
C ALA A 28 8.49 11.13 2.58
N MET A 29 9.23 10.25 3.25
CA MET A 29 10.11 9.27 2.60
C MET A 29 9.33 8.30 1.71
N ILE A 30 8.21 7.77 2.22
CA ILE A 30 7.32 6.89 1.47
C ILE A 30 6.76 7.63 0.26
N HIS A 31 6.22 8.84 0.47
CA HIS A 31 5.64 9.63 -0.62
C HIS A 31 6.66 9.91 -1.73
N ALA A 32 7.85 10.38 -1.39
CA ALA A 32 8.92 10.64 -2.34
C ALA A 32 9.35 9.37 -3.10
N HIS A 33 9.37 8.22 -2.42
CA HIS A 33 9.69 6.94 -3.06
C HIS A 33 8.63 6.53 -4.09
N PHE A 34 7.34 6.63 -3.74
CA PHE A 34 6.24 6.36 -4.66
C PHE A 34 6.19 7.34 -5.83
N GLU A 35 6.47 8.63 -5.63
CA GLU A 35 6.56 9.60 -6.73
C GLU A 35 7.69 9.25 -7.71
N LYS A 36 8.86 8.87 -7.21
CA LYS A 36 9.98 8.42 -8.05
C LYS A 36 9.60 7.20 -8.87
N ILE A 37 9.04 6.17 -8.24
CA ILE A 37 8.63 4.94 -8.91
C ILE A 37 7.52 5.20 -9.92
N GLY A 38 6.53 6.02 -9.56
CA GLY A 38 5.45 6.43 -10.47
C GLY A 38 5.99 7.13 -11.72
N ALA A 39 6.99 8.02 -11.56
CA ALA A 39 7.65 8.68 -12.69
C ALA A 39 8.46 7.73 -13.59
N GLU A 40 8.92 6.60 -13.06
CA GLU A 40 9.51 5.53 -13.87
C GLU A 40 8.42 4.76 -14.63
N CYS A 41 7.36 4.32 -13.94
CA CYS A 41 6.29 3.52 -14.53
C CYS A 41 5.45 4.26 -15.58
N ILE A 42 5.27 5.58 -15.43
CA ILE A 42 4.49 6.37 -16.39
C ILE A 42 5.12 6.43 -17.78
N LYS A 43 6.42 6.14 -17.90
CA LYS A 43 7.14 6.08 -19.19
C LYS A 43 6.67 4.88 -20.04
N GLU A 44 6.28 3.79 -19.38
CA GLU A 44 5.84 2.55 -20.02
C GLU A 44 4.31 2.45 -20.07
N HIS A 45 3.64 2.92 -19.01
CA HIS A 45 2.19 2.87 -18.85
C HIS A 45 1.66 4.27 -18.57
N GLN A 46 1.42 5.05 -19.63
CA GLN A 46 0.87 6.39 -19.51
C GLN A 46 -0.57 6.33 -18.96
N ILE A 47 -0.79 6.99 -17.84
CA ILE A 47 -2.09 7.12 -17.18
C ILE A 47 -2.60 8.56 -17.28
N SER A 48 -3.91 8.75 -17.13
CA SER A 48 -4.51 10.08 -17.23
C SER A 48 -4.16 10.93 -16.00
N VAL A 49 -4.32 12.26 -16.13
CA VAL A 49 -4.20 13.19 -15.00
C VAL A 49 -5.20 12.84 -13.88
N ASP A 50 -6.38 12.34 -14.24
CA ASP A 50 -7.39 11.95 -13.26
C ASP A 50 -7.04 10.64 -12.55
N ASP A 51 -6.39 9.69 -13.22
CA ASP A 51 -5.82 8.51 -12.56
C ASP A 51 -4.73 8.92 -11.57
N ILE A 52 -3.85 9.86 -11.93
CA ILE A 52 -2.82 10.39 -11.01
C ILE A 52 -3.46 11.04 -9.79
N LYS A 53 -4.52 11.85 -9.98
CA LYS A 53 -5.27 12.46 -8.88
C LYS A 53 -5.93 11.41 -8.01
N ASN A 54 -6.55 10.39 -8.61
CA ASN A 54 -7.16 9.29 -7.87
C ASN A 54 -6.14 8.57 -7.02
N LEU A 55 -5.00 8.16 -7.59
CA LEU A 55 -3.92 7.49 -6.87
C LEU A 55 -3.33 8.35 -5.75
N ARG A 56 -3.13 9.66 -5.97
CA ARG A 56 -2.68 10.60 -4.92
C ARG A 56 -3.71 10.77 -3.79
N ALA A 57 -4.98 10.70 -4.14
CA ALA A 57 -6.10 10.65 -3.19
C ALA A 57 -6.38 9.22 -2.71
N LYS A 58 -5.50 8.26 -3.04
CA LYS A 58 -5.54 6.84 -2.67
C LYS A 58 -6.81 6.11 -3.08
N LYS A 59 -7.46 6.60 -4.13
CA LYS A 59 -8.62 6.00 -4.79
C LYS A 59 -8.18 5.10 -5.93
N LEU A 60 -9.04 4.14 -6.25
CA LEU A 60 -8.88 3.31 -7.44
C LEU A 60 -8.84 4.19 -8.70
N PRO A 61 -7.81 4.04 -9.56
CA PRO A 61 -7.83 4.64 -10.89
C PRO A 61 -8.78 3.86 -11.80
N THR A 62 -9.21 4.48 -12.91
CA THR A 62 -10.23 3.93 -13.80
C THR A 62 -9.81 3.89 -15.27
N GLY A 63 -8.67 4.51 -15.61
CA GLY A 63 -8.14 4.50 -16.96
C GLY A 63 -7.65 3.12 -17.39
N GLU A 64 -7.70 2.85 -18.69
CA GLU A 64 -7.34 1.57 -19.31
C GLU A 64 -5.91 1.10 -18.97
N ASN A 65 -4.95 2.03 -18.92
CA ASN A 65 -3.55 1.72 -18.59
C ASN A 65 -3.26 1.66 -17.09
N ALA A 66 -4.19 2.08 -16.23
CA ALA A 66 -3.95 2.18 -14.80
C ALA A 66 -3.63 0.84 -14.11
N PRO A 67 -4.26 -0.30 -14.48
CA PRO A 67 -3.89 -1.60 -13.97
C PRO A 67 -2.41 -1.95 -14.22
N CYS A 68 -1.88 -1.71 -15.42
CA CYS A 68 -0.48 -2.01 -15.74
C CYS A 68 0.49 -1.01 -15.10
N PHE A 69 0.09 0.26 -14.99
CA PHE A 69 0.84 1.23 -14.19
C PHE A 69 0.98 0.75 -12.74
N LEU A 70 -0.12 0.30 -12.11
CA LEU A 70 -0.07 -0.24 -10.75
C LEU A 70 0.77 -1.51 -10.66
N SER A 71 0.69 -2.42 -11.63
CA SER A 71 1.57 -3.60 -11.65
C SER A 71 3.05 -3.21 -11.67
N CYS A 72 3.44 -2.25 -12.51
CA CYS A 72 4.81 -1.74 -12.53
C CYS A 72 5.23 -1.16 -11.16
N VAL A 73 4.36 -0.37 -10.53
CA VAL A 73 4.63 0.20 -9.20
C VAL A 73 4.80 -0.91 -8.17
N LEU A 74 3.85 -1.85 -8.08
CA LEU A 74 3.86 -2.96 -7.13
C LEU A 74 5.08 -3.87 -7.31
N LYS A 75 5.51 -4.12 -8.55
CA LYS A 75 6.74 -4.85 -8.86
C LYS A 75 7.97 -4.11 -8.33
N LYS A 76 8.09 -2.81 -8.59
CA LYS A 76 9.23 -1.99 -8.16
C LYS A 76 9.34 -1.81 -6.65
N ILE A 77 8.22 -1.79 -5.92
CA ILE A 77 8.22 -1.76 -4.45
C ILE A 77 8.28 -3.16 -3.81
N GLY A 78 8.31 -4.23 -4.62
CA GLY A 78 8.46 -5.60 -4.14
C GLY A 78 7.21 -6.24 -3.55
N VAL A 79 6.03 -5.66 -3.80
CA VAL A 79 4.72 -6.23 -3.42
C VAL A 79 4.23 -7.25 -4.46
N MET A 80 4.75 -7.16 -5.69
CA MET A 80 4.49 -8.11 -6.76
C MET A 80 5.83 -8.62 -7.32
N ASP A 81 5.89 -9.88 -7.72
CA ASP A 81 7.05 -10.46 -8.40
C ASP A 81 6.95 -10.35 -9.93
N ASP A 82 7.99 -10.80 -10.63
CA ASP A 82 8.04 -10.75 -12.11
C ASP A 82 6.99 -11.65 -12.78
N LYS A 83 6.41 -12.61 -12.04
CA LYS A 83 5.32 -13.48 -12.51
C LYS A 83 3.94 -12.86 -12.26
N GLY A 84 3.89 -11.62 -11.81
CA GLY A 84 2.64 -10.91 -11.54
C GLY A 84 1.93 -11.42 -10.28
N MET A 85 2.65 -12.08 -9.37
CA MET A 85 2.10 -12.65 -8.13
C MET A 85 2.46 -11.76 -6.95
N LEU A 86 1.53 -11.61 -6.00
CA LEU A 86 1.78 -10.90 -4.76
C LEU A 86 2.80 -11.65 -3.89
N GLN A 87 3.75 -10.90 -3.35
CA GLN A 87 4.73 -11.31 -2.36
C GLN A 87 4.89 -10.19 -1.33
N LYS A 88 5.58 -10.46 -0.22
CA LYS A 88 5.77 -9.45 0.84
C LYS A 88 7.23 -9.26 1.23
N GLU A 89 8.07 -10.25 0.96
CA GLU A 89 9.44 -10.34 1.43
C GLU A 89 10.26 -9.14 0.95
N SER A 90 10.20 -8.84 -0.35
CA SER A 90 10.93 -7.70 -0.93
C SER A 90 10.39 -6.34 -0.45
N ALA A 91 9.08 -6.23 -0.26
CA ALA A 91 8.45 -5.03 0.29
C ALA A 91 8.85 -4.78 1.74
N LEU A 92 8.99 -5.83 2.56
CA LEU A 92 9.42 -5.71 3.96
C LEU A 92 10.89 -5.31 4.07
N GLU A 93 11.75 -5.80 3.20
CA GLU A 93 13.16 -5.34 3.13
C GLU A 93 13.26 -3.86 2.75
N LEU A 94 12.36 -3.37 1.88
CA LEU A 94 12.26 -1.96 1.56
C LEU A 94 11.73 -1.15 2.76
N ALA A 95 10.73 -1.68 3.46
CA ALA A 95 10.10 -1.03 4.62
C ALA A 95 11.07 -0.81 5.78
N LYS A 96 12.02 -1.72 6.01
CA LYS A 96 13.09 -1.56 7.03
C LYS A 96 13.98 -0.33 6.84
N LYS A 97 13.94 0.34 5.67
CA LYS A 97 14.64 1.60 5.45
C LYS A 97 13.89 2.81 6.00
N VAL A 98 12.63 2.64 6.35
CA VAL A 98 11.70 3.68 6.82
C VAL A 98 11.24 3.41 8.25
N PHE A 99 10.97 2.15 8.57
CA PHE A 99 10.48 1.70 9.87
C PHE A 99 11.61 0.99 10.62
N ASN A 100 11.78 1.34 11.89
CA ASN A 100 12.75 0.72 12.80
C ASN A 100 12.05 0.00 13.98
N ASP A 101 10.72 0.03 14.01
CA ASP A 101 9.91 -0.58 15.04
C ASP A 101 9.39 -1.95 14.55
N ASP A 102 9.64 -2.99 15.36
CA ASP A 102 9.27 -4.36 14.99
C ASP A 102 7.75 -4.58 14.97
N GLU A 103 6.98 -3.82 15.77
CA GLU A 103 5.52 -3.90 15.76
C GLU A 103 4.96 -3.23 14.48
N GLU A 104 5.54 -2.11 14.03
CA GLU A 104 5.21 -1.50 12.74
C GLU A 104 5.51 -2.43 11.56
N LEU A 105 6.68 -3.07 11.57
CA LEU A 105 7.07 -4.05 10.53
C LEU A 105 6.16 -5.27 10.55
N LYS A 106 5.77 -5.76 11.74
CA LYS A 106 4.85 -6.89 11.87
C LYS A 106 3.45 -6.54 11.39
N MET A 107 2.95 -5.36 11.73
CA MET A 107 1.67 -4.86 11.23
C MET A 107 1.68 -4.77 9.70
N LEU A 108 2.76 -4.24 9.10
CA LEU A 108 2.90 -4.18 7.65
C LEU A 108 2.95 -5.55 6.99
N GLU A 109 3.65 -6.52 7.61
CA GLU A 109 3.66 -7.91 7.16
C GLU A 109 2.25 -8.50 7.11
N ASP A 110 1.48 -8.33 8.20
CA ASP A 110 0.12 -8.87 8.31
C ASP A 110 -0.84 -8.16 7.35
N TYR A 111 -0.67 -6.86 7.15
CA TYR A 111 -1.41 -6.07 6.17
C TYR A 111 -1.19 -6.58 4.75
N LEU A 112 0.07 -6.75 4.32
CA LEU A 112 0.38 -7.29 3.00
C LEU A 112 -0.12 -8.74 2.85
N HIS A 113 -0.02 -9.55 3.90
CA HIS A 113 -0.51 -10.92 3.90
C HIS A 113 -2.04 -10.99 3.77
N SER A 114 -2.79 -10.03 4.31
CA SER A 114 -4.26 -10.01 4.24
C SER A 114 -4.81 -10.07 2.80
N CYS A 115 -4.02 -9.65 1.81
CA CYS A 115 -4.37 -9.66 0.40
C CYS A 115 -3.72 -10.79 -0.41
N SER A 116 -3.01 -11.75 0.22
CA SER A 116 -2.33 -12.83 -0.51
C SER A 116 -3.29 -13.75 -1.25
N HIS A 117 -4.55 -13.84 -0.82
CA HIS A 117 -5.61 -14.60 -1.49
C HIS A 117 -5.86 -14.14 -2.93
N ILE A 118 -5.52 -12.89 -3.28
CA ILE A 118 -5.63 -12.33 -4.63
C ILE A 118 -4.78 -13.12 -5.65
N ASN A 119 -3.76 -13.86 -5.21
CA ASN A 119 -3.00 -14.77 -6.09
C ASN A 119 -3.86 -15.92 -6.66
N GLY A 120 -4.96 -16.28 -5.99
CA GLY A 120 -5.91 -17.29 -6.48
C GLY A 120 -6.97 -16.75 -7.45
N GLU A 121 -7.06 -15.43 -7.63
CA GLU A 121 -8.05 -14.81 -8.51
C GLU A 121 -7.70 -15.02 -9.98
N SER A 122 -8.73 -15.26 -10.79
CA SER A 122 -8.59 -15.40 -12.24
C SER A 122 -8.27 -14.05 -12.87
N VAL A 123 -7.25 -14.03 -13.73
CA VAL A 123 -6.86 -12.84 -14.52
C VAL A 123 -6.61 -13.24 -15.96
N SER A 124 -6.83 -12.32 -16.90
CA SER A 124 -6.70 -12.57 -18.34
C SER A 124 -5.31 -12.28 -18.90
N ASP A 125 -4.49 -11.52 -18.15
CA ASP A 125 -3.22 -10.97 -18.61
C ASP A 125 -1.97 -11.70 -18.08
N GLY A 126 -2.18 -12.79 -17.34
CA GLY A 126 -1.13 -13.71 -16.88
C GLY A 126 -0.03 -13.01 -16.09
N GLU A 127 1.23 -13.24 -16.47
CA GLU A 127 2.42 -12.71 -15.77
C GLU A 127 2.57 -11.18 -15.87
N LYS A 128 1.81 -10.52 -16.76
CA LYS A 128 1.76 -9.06 -16.76
C LYS A 128 1.29 -8.54 -15.40
N GLY A 129 0.30 -9.21 -14.79
CA GLY A 129 -0.18 -8.92 -13.44
C GLY A 129 -0.89 -7.57 -13.30
N CYS A 130 -1.33 -6.95 -14.40
CA CYS A 130 -2.06 -5.70 -14.42
C CYS A 130 -3.42 -5.84 -13.74
N GLU A 131 -4.22 -6.84 -14.13
CA GLU A 131 -5.51 -7.08 -13.48
C GLU A 131 -5.33 -7.46 -12.01
N ARG A 132 -4.33 -8.30 -11.71
CA ARG A 132 -4.03 -8.66 -10.33
C ARG A 132 -3.63 -7.45 -9.49
N ALA A 133 -2.90 -6.49 -10.06
CA ALA A 133 -2.50 -5.28 -9.36
C ALA A 133 -3.70 -4.42 -8.96
N ILE A 134 -4.75 -4.33 -9.79
CA ILE A 134 -5.96 -3.59 -9.42
C ILE A 134 -6.75 -4.28 -8.30
N LEU A 135 -6.84 -5.61 -8.35
CA LEU A 135 -7.48 -6.42 -7.31
C LEU A 135 -6.73 -6.30 -5.98
N ALA A 136 -5.39 -6.35 -6.03
CA ALA A 136 -4.53 -6.19 -4.88
C ALA A 136 -4.65 -4.78 -4.27
N TYR A 137 -4.59 -3.74 -5.11
CA TYR A 137 -4.74 -2.36 -4.65
C TYR A 137 -6.10 -2.11 -3.99
N LYS A 138 -7.17 -2.68 -4.56
CA LYS A 138 -8.50 -2.62 -3.95
C LYS A 138 -8.51 -3.30 -2.58
N CYS A 139 -8.03 -4.54 -2.49
CA CYS A 139 -7.96 -5.27 -1.21
C CYS A 139 -7.16 -4.49 -0.15
N MET A 140 -6.00 -3.96 -0.55
CA MET A 140 -5.14 -3.14 0.31
C MET A 140 -5.86 -1.87 0.80
N SER A 141 -6.60 -1.20 -0.08
CA SER A 141 -7.39 -0.01 0.28
C SER A 141 -8.52 -0.36 1.24
N ASP A 142 -9.25 -1.45 0.99
CA ASP A 142 -10.38 -1.90 1.81
C ASP A 142 -9.92 -2.37 3.21
N ASN A 143 -8.72 -2.96 3.30
CA ASN A 143 -8.19 -3.49 4.56
C ASN A 143 -7.43 -2.47 5.40
N ALA A 144 -6.90 -1.39 4.82
CA ALA A 144 -5.95 -0.49 5.50
C ALA A 144 -6.40 0.03 6.87
N SER A 145 -7.68 0.41 7.00
CA SER A 145 -8.22 0.91 8.27
C SER A 145 -8.19 -0.13 9.40
N GLN A 146 -8.30 -1.42 9.07
CA GLN A 146 -8.21 -2.52 10.04
C GLN A 146 -6.81 -2.65 10.65
N PHE A 147 -5.79 -2.18 9.93
CA PHE A 147 -4.40 -2.17 10.35
C PHE A 147 -3.94 -0.80 10.88
N GLY A 148 -4.87 0.15 11.06
CA GLY A 148 -4.56 1.49 11.53
C GLY A 148 -3.83 2.36 10.50
N LEU A 149 -3.82 1.96 9.22
CA LEU A 149 -3.23 2.70 8.13
C LEU A 149 -4.23 3.72 7.57
N GLU A 150 -3.79 4.98 7.48
CA GLU A 150 -4.54 5.99 6.75
C GLU A 150 -4.30 5.78 5.25
N MET A 151 -5.26 5.16 4.56
CA MET A 151 -5.36 5.21 3.09
C MET A 151 -6.14 6.44 2.64
#